data_AF-A0AA90U4C8-F1
#
_entry.id   AF-A0AA90U4C8-F1
#
_cell.length_a   1.000
_cell.length_b   1.000
_cell.length_c   1.000
_cell.angle_alpha   90.00
_cell.angle_beta   90.00
_cell.angle_gamma   90.00
#
_symmetry.space_group_name_H-M   'P 1'
#
loop_
_entity.id
_entity.type
_entity.pdbx_description
1 polymer ?
#
loop_
_entity_poly.entity_id
_entity_poly.type
_entity_poly.pdbx_seq_one_letter_code
_entity_poly.pdbx_strand_id
1 'polypeptide(L)'
;MVECAMYNITVGNIHPSVICVEISKLVPSLRSLRELLQSGYIEEGLQEFIEDYSRKDEVMPSDKTVGFVVVNSAKRMMSLSFSSISRDLISALRLEADEFKKIGYTTELDVP
;
A
#
# COMPACT_ATOMS: atom_id res chain seq x y z
N MET A 1 18.21 4.79 -9.59
CA MET A 1 17.24 5.54 -8.78
C MET A 1 15.99 4.69 -8.70
N VAL A 2 15.66 4.19 -7.52
CA VAL A 2 14.42 3.44 -7.31
C VAL A 2 13.42 4.36 -6.63
N GLU A 3 12.22 4.44 -7.19
CA GLU A 3 11.09 5.14 -6.57
C GLU A 3 10.28 4.14 -5.75
N CYS A 4 9.94 4.49 -4.52
CA CYS A 4 9.11 3.65 -3.67
C CYS A 4 7.99 4.42 -2.96
N ALA A 5 6.97 3.67 -2.56
CA ALA A 5 5.89 4.11 -1.72
C ALA A 5 6.07 3.50 -0.32
N MET A 6 5.94 4.31 0.71
CA MET A 6 6.01 3.85 2.09
C MET A 6 4.62 3.40 2.54
N TYR A 7 4.48 2.12 2.88
CA TYR A 7 3.28 1.55 3.43
C TYR A 7 3.34 1.64 4.95
N ASN A 8 2.23 1.98 5.59
CA ASN A 8 1.99 1.81 7.01
C ASN A 8 0.70 1.01 7.17
N ILE A 9 0.83 -0.24 7.58
CA ILE A 9 -0.27 -1.20 7.61
C ILE A 9 -0.56 -1.55 9.07
N THR A 10 -1.76 -1.21 9.52
CA THR A 10 -2.30 -1.61 10.82
C THR A 10 -3.45 -2.58 10.60
N VAL A 11 -3.27 -3.84 10.99
CA VAL A 11 -4.32 -4.85 10.94
C VAL A 11 -4.70 -5.29 12.35
N GLY A 12 -5.96 -5.14 12.73
CA GLY A 12 -6.46 -5.63 14.03
C GLY A 12 -5.66 -5.05 15.19
N ASN A 13 -5.10 -5.93 16.03
CA ASN A 13 -4.22 -5.58 17.15
C ASN A 13 -2.73 -5.81 16.85
N ILE A 14 -2.36 -6.08 15.60
CA ILE A 14 -0.98 -6.33 15.21
C ILE A 14 -0.21 -5.00 15.20
N HIS A 15 1.05 -5.03 15.60
CA HIS A 15 1.93 -3.87 15.51
C HIS A 15 1.96 -3.31 14.08
N PRO A 16 1.82 -1.99 13.91
CA PRO A 16 1.90 -1.37 12.59
C PRO A 16 3.20 -1.74 11.88
N SER A 17 3.09 -2.26 10.67
CA SER A 17 4.24 -2.62 9.86
C SER A 17 4.48 -1.54 8.81
N VAL A 18 5.73 -1.08 8.74
CA VAL A 18 6.16 -0.06 7.78
C VAL A 18 7.10 -0.68 6.76
N ILE A 19 6.72 -0.65 5.48
CA ILE A 19 7.52 -1.23 4.39
C ILE A 19 7.65 -0.25 3.23
N CYS A 20 8.77 -0.30 2.49
CA CYS A 20 8.97 0.42 1.24
C CYS A 20 8.65 -0.54 0.08
N VAL A 21 7.67 -0.18 -0.75
CA VAL A 21 7.23 -0.95 -1.92
C VAL A 21 7.63 -0.19 -3.18
N GLU A 22 8.35 -0.83 -4.09
CA GLU A 22 8.72 -0.24 -5.38
C GLU A 22 7.48 0.20 -6.17
N ILE A 23 7.58 1.33 -6.87
CA ILE A 23 6.45 1.88 -7.63
C ILE A 23 5.95 0.93 -8.72
N SER A 24 6.84 0.13 -9.31
CA SER A 24 6.50 -0.93 -10.26
C SER A 24 5.57 -2.00 -9.66
N LYS A 25 5.66 -2.24 -8.35
CA LYS A 25 4.88 -3.23 -7.59
C LYS A 25 3.73 -2.62 -6.81
N LEU A 26 3.54 -1.29 -6.87
CA LEU A 26 2.53 -0.59 -6.08
C LEU A 26 1.11 -1.12 -6.33
N VAL A 27 0.65 -1.14 -7.58
CA VAL A 27 -0.70 -1.62 -7.93
C VAL A 27 -0.88 -3.11 -7.61
N PRO A 28 0.04 -4.03 -7.99
CA PRO A 28 -0.01 -5.43 -7.55
C PRO A 28 -0.12 -5.58 -6.02
N SER A 29 0.66 -4.81 -5.25
CA SER A 29 0.62 -4.87 -3.79
C SER A 29 -0.73 -4.38 -3.23
N LEU A 30 -1.37 -3.35 -3.81
CA LEU A 30 -2.71 -2.93 -3.37
C LEU A 30 -3.75 -4.02 -3.60
N ARG A 31 -3.67 -4.75 -4.71
CA ARG A 31 -4.59 -5.87 -5.01
C ARG A 31 -4.40 -7.02 -4.03
N SER A 32 -3.16 -7.43 -3.82
CA SER A 32 -2.83 -8.49 -2.86
C SER A 32 -3.23 -8.10 -1.44
N LEU A 33 -3.01 -6.85 -1.04
CA LEU A 33 -3.47 -6.33 0.25
C LEU A 33 -5.00 -6.37 0.37
N ARG A 34 -5.73 -6.02 -0.69
CA ARG A 34 -7.20 -6.10 -0.69
C ARG A 34 -7.67 -7.54 -0.44
N GLU A 35 -7.09 -8.50 -1.15
CA GLU A 35 -7.39 -9.93 -1.00
C GLU A 35 -7.08 -10.42 0.42
N LEU A 36 -5.90 -10.03 0.96
CA LEU A 36 -5.50 -10.33 2.33
C LEU A 36 -6.52 -9.83 3.36
N LEU A 37 -6.98 -8.58 3.22
CA LEU A 37 -7.93 -7.95 4.15
C LEU A 37 -9.33 -8.58 4.11
N GLN A 38 -9.64 -9.36 3.08
CA GLN A 38 -10.87 -10.14 2.96
C GLN A 38 -10.68 -11.60 3.40
N SER A 39 -9.43 -12.03 3.65
CA SER A 39 -9.09 -13.38 4.07
C SER A 39 -9.37 -13.59 5.56
N GLY A 40 -9.54 -14.86 5.97
CA GLY A 40 -9.68 -15.24 7.37
C GLY A 40 -8.36 -15.35 8.15
N TYR A 41 -7.21 -15.23 7.47
CA TYR A 41 -5.86 -15.49 7.99
C TYR A 41 -4.95 -14.28 7.79
N ILE A 42 -5.35 -13.15 8.40
CA ILE A 42 -4.71 -11.86 8.10
C ILE A 42 -3.32 -11.76 8.73
N GLU A 43 -3.05 -12.44 9.85
CA GLU A 43 -1.75 -12.37 10.51
C GLU A 43 -0.66 -13.05 9.68
N GLU A 44 -0.89 -14.30 9.27
CA GLU A 44 0.03 -15.05 8.43
C GLU A 44 0.18 -14.40 7.06
N GLY A 45 -0.92 -14.01 6.44
CA GLY A 45 -0.89 -13.38 5.13
C GLY A 45 -0.26 -11.99 5.13
N LEU A 46 -0.25 -11.26 6.26
CA LEU A 46 0.46 -9.99 6.37
C LEU A 46 1.97 -10.19 6.36
N GLN A 47 2.47 -11.25 7.00
CA GLN A 47 3.89 -11.57 6.96
C GLN A 47 4.33 -11.91 5.53
N GLU A 48 3.56 -12.77 4.85
CA GLU A 48 3.82 -13.11 3.43
C GLU A 48 3.77 -11.86 2.55
N PHE A 49 2.76 -11.01 2.74
CA PHE A 49 2.65 -9.73 2.02
C PHE A 49 3.90 -8.85 2.21
N ILE A 50 4.38 -8.72 3.44
CA ILE A 50 5.60 -7.97 3.74
C ILE A 50 6.79 -8.61 3.03
N GLU A 51 6.94 -9.93 3.07
CA GLU A 51 8.07 -10.63 2.45
C GLU A 51 8.08 -10.51 0.91
N ASP A 52 6.92 -10.45 0.28
CA ASP A 52 6.77 -10.37 -1.18
C ASP A 52 6.98 -8.95 -1.74
N TYR A 53 6.50 -7.95 -1.02
CA TYR A 53 6.45 -6.56 -1.51
C TYR A 53 7.45 -5.62 -0.84
N SER A 54 7.97 -5.96 0.35
CA SER A 54 9.03 -5.15 0.96
C SER A 54 10.30 -5.25 0.14
N ARG A 55 10.91 -4.09 -0.09
CA ARG A 55 12.26 -4.05 -0.64
C ARG A 55 13.24 -4.57 0.42
N LYS A 56 14.03 -5.59 0.05
CA LYS A 56 15.03 -6.25 0.91
C LYS A 56 16.44 -5.66 0.73
N ASP A 57 16.65 -4.90 -0.34
CA ASP A 57 17.92 -4.23 -0.61
C ASP A 57 18.11 -3.00 0.29
N GLU A 58 19.37 -2.64 0.57
CA GLU A 58 19.69 -1.41 1.29
C GLU A 58 19.08 -0.19 0.59
N VAL A 59 18.40 0.65 1.37
CA VAL A 59 17.88 1.94 0.90
C VAL A 59 19.07 2.85 0.63
N MET A 60 19.25 3.23 -0.63
CA MET A 60 20.34 4.09 -1.05
C MET A 60 19.94 5.57 -0.88
N PRO A 61 20.89 6.49 -0.62
CA PRO A 61 20.59 7.92 -0.56
C PRO A 61 19.98 8.52 -1.85
N SER A 62 20.12 7.81 -2.97
CA SER A 62 19.56 8.20 -4.27
C SER A 62 18.13 7.68 -4.51
N ASP A 63 17.60 6.85 -3.61
CA ASP A 63 16.23 6.36 -3.70
C ASP A 63 15.25 7.43 -3.24
N LYS A 64 14.10 7.46 -3.89
CA LYS A 64 13.10 8.50 -3.69
C LYS A 64 11.80 7.90 -3.21
N THR A 65 11.34 8.33 -2.03
CA THR A 65 9.96 8.08 -1.61
C THR A 65 9.06 9.05 -2.34
N VAL A 66 8.16 8.52 -3.17
CA VAL A 66 7.23 9.33 -3.97
C VAL A 66 5.83 9.38 -3.37
N GLY A 67 5.54 8.58 -2.34
CA GLY A 67 4.25 8.62 -1.66
C GLY A 67 4.15 7.69 -0.45
N PHE A 68 2.96 7.70 0.15
CA PHE A 68 2.59 6.97 1.34
C PHE A 68 1.26 6.25 1.13
N VAL A 69 1.18 5.02 1.62
CA VAL A 69 -0.05 4.24 1.71
C VAL A 69 -0.28 3.93 3.18
N VAL A 70 -1.34 4.45 3.76
CA VAL A 70 -1.72 4.19 5.15
C VAL A 70 -2.98 3.34 5.14
N VAL A 71 -2.94 2.21 5.82
CA VAL A 71 -4.06 1.27 5.88
C VAL A 71 -4.33 0.94 7.34
N ASN A 72 -5.57 1.13 7.76
CA ASN A 72 -6.04 0.77 9.08
C ASN A 72 -7.28 -0.12 8.95
N SER A 73 -7.11 -1.43 9.13
CA SER A 73 -8.21 -2.38 8.97
C SER A 73 -9.26 -2.25 10.08
N ALA A 74 -8.83 -1.95 11.32
CA ALA A 74 -9.72 -1.77 12.46
C ALA A 74 -10.69 -0.59 12.24
N LYS A 75 -10.20 0.49 11.63
CA LYS A 75 -11.00 1.67 11.25
C LYS A 75 -11.61 1.57 9.85
N ARG A 76 -11.35 0.50 9.10
CA ARG A 76 -11.69 0.35 7.67
C ARG A 76 -11.36 1.60 6.86
N MET A 77 -10.13 2.08 6.98
CA MET A 77 -9.67 3.29 6.31
C MET A 77 -8.38 3.02 5.54
N MET A 78 -8.27 3.61 4.35
CA MET A 78 -7.06 3.62 3.54
C MET A 78 -6.81 5.02 3.01
N SER A 79 -5.58 5.52 3.13
CA SER A 79 -5.16 6.79 2.57
C SER A 79 -3.97 6.57 1.64
N LEU A 80 -4.05 7.13 0.44
CA LEU A 80 -3.01 7.10 -0.57
C LEU A 80 -2.60 8.54 -0.86
N SER A 81 -1.36 8.91 -0.52
CA SER A 81 -0.82 10.26 -0.80
C SER A 81 0.44 10.14 -1.63
N PHE A 82 0.43 10.70 -2.84
CA PHE A 82 1.54 10.58 -3.79
C PHE A 82 1.90 11.93 -4.39
N SER A 83 3.19 12.14 -4.59
CA SER A 83 3.78 13.30 -5.24
C SER A 83 4.55 12.88 -6.48
N SER A 84 4.40 13.63 -7.58
CA SER A 84 5.17 13.42 -8.80
C SER A 84 5.08 12.00 -9.42
N ILE A 85 3.87 11.45 -9.54
CA ILE A 85 3.62 10.17 -10.22
C ILE A 85 2.97 10.36 -11.60
N SER A 86 3.07 9.35 -12.48
CA SER A 86 2.48 9.40 -13.82
C SER A 86 0.95 9.42 -13.80
N ARG A 87 0.32 9.99 -14.84
CA ARG A 87 -1.16 10.01 -14.98
C ARG A 87 -1.76 8.61 -15.08
N ASP A 88 -1.04 7.67 -15.70
CA ASP A 88 -1.47 6.28 -15.81
C ASP A 88 -1.51 5.63 -14.43
N LEU A 89 -0.49 5.88 -13.60
CA LEU A 89 -0.46 5.38 -12.23
C LEU A 89 -1.57 6.02 -11.38
N ILE A 90 -1.82 7.33 -11.51
CA ILE A 90 -2.94 8.01 -10.85
C ILE A 90 -4.27 7.32 -11.20
N SER A 91 -4.49 7.00 -12.47
CA SER A 91 -5.71 6.35 -12.94
C SER A 91 -5.85 4.94 -12.34
N ALA A 92 -4.76 4.18 -12.27
CA ALA A 92 -4.74 2.88 -11.63
C ALA A 92 -5.00 2.97 -10.11
N LEU A 93 -4.41 3.96 -9.41
CA LEU A 93 -4.65 4.17 -7.98
C LEU A 93 -6.08 4.57 -7.67
N ARG A 94 -6.72 5.37 -8.54
CA ARG A 94 -8.16 5.69 -8.43
C ARG A 94 -9.01 4.43 -8.52
N LEU A 95 -8.71 3.57 -9.50
CA LEU A 95 -9.41 2.30 -9.66
C LEU A 95 -9.26 1.42 -8.41
N GLU A 96 -8.03 1.20 -7.94
CA GLU A 96 -7.81 0.38 -6.75
C GLU A 96 -8.49 0.99 -5.51
N ALA A 97 -8.41 2.32 -5.32
CA ALA A 97 -9.09 3.00 -4.21
C ALA A 97 -10.61 2.79 -4.25
N ASP A 98 -11.23 2.75 -5.43
CA ASP A 98 -12.65 2.45 -5.57
C ASP A 98 -12.98 0.97 -5.29
N GLU A 99 -12.11 0.03 -5.67
CA GLU A 99 -12.28 -1.38 -5.31
C GLU A 99 -12.22 -1.59 -3.77
N PHE A 100 -11.37 -0.84 -3.07
CA PHE A 100 -11.35 -0.86 -1.60
C PHE A 100 -12.64 -0.30 -0.99
N LYS A 101 -13.27 0.72 -1.60
CA LYS A 101 -14.59 1.20 -1.17
C LYS A 101 -15.65 0.10 -1.28
N LYS A 102 -15.61 -0.73 -2.33
CA LYS A 102 -16.57 -1.83 -2.52
C LYS A 102 -16.51 -2.88 -1.41
N ILE A 103 -15.33 -3.08 -0.80
CA ILE A 103 -15.16 -3.99 0.34
C ILE A 103 -15.35 -3.28 1.70
N GLY A 104 -15.84 -2.04 1.70
CA GLY A 104 -16.27 -1.30 2.88
C GLY A 104 -15.20 -0.42 3.54
N TYR A 105 -14.12 -0.09 2.83
CA TYR A 105 -13.12 0.86 3.33
C TYR A 105 -13.45 2.29 2.90
N THR A 106 -13.25 3.25 3.80
CA THR A 106 -13.17 4.66 3.42
C THR A 106 -11.81 4.89 2.78
N THR A 107 -11.79 5.44 1.56
CA THR A 107 -10.54 5.70 0.86
C THR A 107 -10.34 7.17 0.56
N GLU A 108 -9.16 7.67 0.92
CA GLU A 108 -8.68 9.02 0.62
C GLU A 108 -7.54 8.92 -0.39
N LEU A 109 -7.63 9.67 -1.49
CA LEU A 109 -6.60 9.69 -2.52
C LEU A 109 -6.17 11.14 -2.75
N ASP A 110 -4.94 11.44 -2.35
CA ASP A 110 -4.27 12.71 -2.51
C ASP A 110 -3.17 12.55 -3.57
N VAL A 111 -3.41 13.10 -4.76
CA VAL A 111 -2.57 13.00 -5.94
C VAL A 111 -2.57 14.35 -6.67
N PRO A 112 -1.44 14.74 -7.31
CA PRO A 112 -1.31 16.01 -8.01
C PRO A 112 -2.20 16.16 -9.25
#